data_AF-A0A2S2PLQ5-F1
#
_entry.id   AF-A0A2S2PLQ5-F1
#
_cell.length_a   1.000
_cell.length_b   1.000
_cell.length_c   1.000
_cell.angle_alpha   90.00
_cell.angle_beta   90.00
_cell.angle_gamma   90.00
#
_symmetry.space_group_name_H-M   'P 1'
#
loop_
_entity.id
_entity.type
_entity.pdbx_description
1 polymer ?
#
loop_
_entity_poly.entity_id
_entity_poly.type
_entity_poly.pdbx_seq_one_letter_code
_entity_poly.pdbx_strand_id
1 'polypeptide(L)'
;NITQIWSIPIVSESLVEVVPEMHHNKIFNLFSNITLHGDTRLCMNTTLSTNFPIALTYDLFPINTEYGIIYAAFVLIGLYILIITEVVHKSIAAILAATMSISILALLDERPTKDELSSWVDIETLLLLFCMMVIVGILSETGIFDYLAIIAYKVLK
;
A
#
# COMPACT_ATOMS: atom_id res chain seq x y z
N ASN A 1 -22.14 30.01 -1.13
CA ASN A 1 -20.98 29.10 -0.98
C ASN A 1 -21.51 27.68 -1.14
N ILE A 2 -21.03 26.93 -2.12
CA ILE A 2 -21.55 25.61 -2.50
C ILE A 2 -20.95 24.46 -1.66
N THR A 3 -19.90 24.75 -0.90
CA THR A 3 -19.22 23.81 0.00
C THR A 3 -18.98 24.43 1.38
N GLN A 4 -18.83 23.59 2.40
CA GLN A 4 -18.41 24.04 3.74
C GLN A 4 -16.94 24.45 3.72
N ILE A 5 -16.62 25.56 4.39
CA ILE A 5 -15.24 26.04 4.55
C ILE A 5 -14.44 24.96 5.27
N TRP A 6 -13.31 24.57 4.69
CA TRP A 6 -12.37 23.63 5.30
C TRP A 6 -11.17 24.39 5.83
N SER A 7 -11.03 24.42 7.14
CA SER A 7 -9.85 24.95 7.82
C SER A 7 -8.84 23.83 8.07
N ILE A 8 -7.67 23.91 7.44
CA ILE A 8 -6.55 23.02 7.71
C ILE A 8 -5.60 23.75 8.67
N PRO A 9 -5.31 23.22 9.86
CA PRO A 9 -4.32 23.82 10.75
C PRO A 9 -2.92 23.63 10.15
N ILE A 10 -2.23 24.73 9.87
CA ILE A 10 -0.86 24.71 9.34
C ILE A 10 0.12 24.95 10.51
N VAL A 11 1.29 24.31 10.44
CA VAL A 11 2.38 24.47 11.42
C VAL A 11 2.98 25.88 11.31
N SER A 12 3.43 26.46 12.44
CA SER A 12 4.05 27.79 12.50
C SER A 12 5.32 27.92 11.64
N GLU A 13 5.55 29.13 11.11
CA GLU A 13 6.58 29.48 10.11
C GLU A 13 8.00 28.98 10.42
N SER A 14 8.38 28.86 11.70
CA SER A 14 9.72 28.39 12.11
C SER A 14 9.92 26.87 12.06
N LEU A 15 8.85 26.10 11.86
CA LEU A 15 8.87 24.63 11.85
C LEU A 15 8.39 24.04 10.51
N VAL A 16 7.99 24.87 9.55
CA VAL A 16 7.51 24.44 8.22
C VAL A 16 8.58 23.64 7.46
N GLU A 17 9.85 23.95 7.64
CA GLU A 17 10.98 23.29 6.96
C GLU A 17 11.42 21.98 7.66
N VAL A 18 10.98 21.75 8.91
CA VAL A 18 11.38 20.61 9.75
C VAL A 18 10.29 19.52 9.79
N VAL A 19 9.05 19.86 9.46
CA VAL A 19 7.91 18.96 9.58
C VAL A 19 7.76 18.08 8.33
N PRO A 20 7.57 16.75 8.49
CA PRO A 20 7.30 15.86 7.37
C PRO A 20 5.98 16.20 6.67
N GLU A 21 5.88 15.85 5.38
CA GLU A 21 4.72 16.11 4.53
C GLU A 21 3.41 15.64 5.18
N MET A 22 2.41 16.54 5.27
CA MET A 22 1.12 16.26 5.89
C MET A 22 0.02 16.12 4.83
N HIS A 23 -0.38 14.89 4.53
CA HIS A 23 -1.53 14.62 3.67
C HIS A 23 -2.84 14.81 4.42
N HIS A 24 -3.68 15.72 3.92
CA HIS A 24 -5.03 15.91 4.42
C HIS A 24 -6.04 15.61 3.30
N ASN A 25 -6.91 14.62 3.52
CA ASN A 25 -7.99 14.29 2.60
C ASN A 25 -9.34 14.74 3.19
N LYS A 26 -10.15 15.43 2.39
CA LYS A 26 -11.53 15.74 2.74
C LYS A 26 -12.44 15.59 1.52
N ILE A 27 -13.45 14.75 1.67
CA ILE A 27 -14.49 14.57 0.66
C ILE A 27 -15.48 15.73 0.77
N PHE A 28 -15.67 16.47 -0.32
CA PHE A 28 -16.64 17.55 -0.41
C PHE A 28 -17.87 17.09 -1.19
N ASN A 29 -18.99 16.96 -0.49
CA ASN A 29 -20.27 16.74 -1.15
C ASN A 29 -20.74 18.06 -1.76
N LEU A 30 -20.64 18.17 -3.09
CA LEU A 30 -21.11 19.32 -3.86
C LEU A 30 -22.64 19.30 -3.88
N PHE A 31 -23.28 20.32 -3.30
CA PHE A 31 -24.74 20.44 -3.31
C PHE A 31 -25.23 20.72 -4.73
N SER A 32 -25.89 19.73 -5.34
CA SER A 32 -26.34 19.73 -6.74
C SER A 32 -27.63 20.55 -6.92
N ASN A 33 -27.54 21.88 -6.87
CA ASN A 33 -28.58 22.75 -7.40
C ASN A 33 -27.98 23.81 -8.33
N ILE A 34 -27.06 23.36 -9.21
CA ILE A 34 -26.33 24.22 -10.12
C ILE A 34 -26.87 23.98 -11.52
N THR A 35 -27.60 24.98 -12.03
CA THR A 35 -28.01 25.11 -13.43
C THR A 35 -26.79 25.06 -14.35
N LEU A 36 -26.96 24.42 -15.51
CA LEU A 36 -25.98 23.94 -16.51
C LEU A 36 -24.88 24.89 -17.03
N HIS A 37 -24.69 26.09 -16.49
CA HIS A 37 -23.66 27.08 -16.88
C HIS A 37 -23.11 27.81 -15.63
N GLY A 38 -22.53 27.06 -14.69
CA GLY A 38 -21.89 27.64 -13.50
C GLY A 38 -20.40 27.38 -13.48
N ASP A 39 -19.58 28.43 -13.64
CA ASP A 39 -18.14 28.37 -13.38
C ASP A 39 -17.93 28.16 -11.87
N THR A 40 -17.48 26.98 -11.47
CA THR A 40 -17.07 26.71 -10.08
C THR A 40 -15.64 27.19 -9.88
N ARG A 41 -15.44 28.09 -8.90
CA ARG A 41 -14.11 28.63 -8.56
C ARG A 41 -13.65 28.10 -7.21
N LEU A 42 -12.40 27.66 -7.14
CA LEU A 42 -11.72 27.32 -5.90
C LEU A 42 -11.05 28.58 -5.34
N CYS A 43 -11.47 29.03 -4.16
CA CYS A 43 -10.84 30.15 -3.46
C CYS A 43 -10.06 29.63 -2.25
N MET A 44 -8.77 29.92 -2.21
CA MET A 44 -7.90 29.64 -1.07
C MET A 44 -7.42 30.96 -0.47
N ASN A 45 -7.44 31.06 0.85
CA ASN A 45 -6.87 32.19 1.57
C ASN A 45 -5.89 31.66 2.61
N THR A 46 -4.71 32.27 2.73
CA THR A 46 -3.68 31.89 3.68
C THR A 46 -3.23 33.11 4.47
N THR A 47 -2.91 32.92 5.74
CA THR A 47 -2.44 33.95 6.66
C THR A 47 -0.92 33.92 6.87
N LEU A 48 -0.19 33.07 6.15
CA LEU A 48 1.26 32.94 6.23
C LEU A 48 1.97 34.02 5.39
N SER A 49 3.06 34.59 5.91
CA SER A 49 3.89 35.57 5.19
C SER A 49 5.01 34.92 4.34
N THR A 50 5.05 33.59 4.31
CA THR A 50 6.09 32.77 3.66
C THR A 50 5.51 31.93 2.52
N ASN A 51 6.34 31.61 1.52
CA ASN A 51 5.96 30.74 0.42
C ASN A 51 6.01 29.28 0.88
N PHE A 52 4.88 28.55 0.77
CA PHE A 52 4.81 27.12 1.05
C PHE A 52 4.28 26.37 -0.18
N PRO A 53 4.94 25.27 -0.61
CA PRO A 53 4.44 24.46 -1.70
C PRO A 53 3.20 23.68 -1.26
N ILE A 54 2.19 23.60 -2.14
CA ILE A 54 0.96 22.82 -1.93
C ILE A 54 0.76 21.94 -3.14
N ALA A 55 0.60 20.64 -2.93
CA ALA A 55 0.09 19.71 -3.94
C ALA A 55 -1.42 19.51 -3.69
N LEU A 56 -2.24 19.79 -4.70
CA LEU A 56 -3.67 19.52 -4.65
C LEU A 56 -4.00 18.46 -5.70
N THR A 57 -4.50 17.33 -5.22
CA THR A 57 -5.03 16.25 -6.04
C THR A 57 -6.54 16.22 -5.83
N TYR A 58 -7.30 16.16 -6.92
CA TYR A 58 -8.76 16.07 -6.87
C TYR A 58 -9.18 14.79 -7.56
N ASP A 59 -9.88 13.94 -6.81
CA ASP A 59 -10.46 12.71 -7.31
C ASP A 59 -11.98 12.88 -7.41
N LEU A 60 -12.52 12.63 -8.61
CA LEU A 60 -13.96 12.81 -8.90
C LEU A 60 -14.80 11.58 -8.59
N PHE A 61 -14.17 10.41 -8.42
CA PHE A 61 -14.86 9.13 -8.30
C PHE A 61 -14.35 8.36 -7.08
N PRO A 62 -14.65 8.84 -5.85
CA PRO A 62 -14.22 8.15 -4.65
C PRO A 62 -14.74 6.71 -4.64
N ILE A 63 -13.84 5.77 -4.33
CA ILE A 63 -14.15 4.34 -4.24
C ILE A 63 -15.35 4.11 -3.33
N ASN A 64 -16.32 3.36 -3.83
CA ASN A 64 -17.42 2.89 -3.00
C ASN A 64 -16.92 1.70 -2.17
N THR A 65 -16.59 1.98 -0.91
CA THR A 65 -15.85 1.09 -0.01
C THR A 65 -16.56 -0.26 0.17
N GLU A 66 -17.89 -0.28 0.05
CA GLU A 66 -18.70 -1.50 0.16
C GLU A 66 -18.34 -2.53 -0.92
N TYR A 67 -18.29 -2.12 -2.19
CA TYR A 67 -17.93 -3.03 -3.29
C TYR A 67 -16.46 -3.46 -3.23
N GLY A 68 -15.57 -2.54 -2.85
CA GLY A 68 -14.13 -2.84 -2.72
C GLY A 68 -13.86 -3.98 -1.72
N ILE A 69 -14.54 -3.95 -0.57
CA ILE A 69 -14.40 -4.99 0.46
C ILE A 69 -14.87 -6.37 -0.06
N ILE A 70 -15.99 -6.42 -0.80
CA ILE A 70 -16.51 -7.66 -1.38
C ILE A 70 -15.54 -8.26 -2.41
N TYR A 71 -14.97 -7.44 -3.29
CA TYR A 71 -13.97 -7.93 -4.26
C TYR A 71 -12.69 -8.42 -3.57
N ALA A 72 -12.20 -7.69 -2.56
CA ALA A 72 -11.04 -8.10 -1.79
C ALA A 72 -11.26 -9.44 -1.08
N ALA A 73 -12.43 -9.63 -0.46
CA ALA A 73 -12.80 -10.90 0.17
C ALA A 73 -12.83 -12.05 -0.83
N PHE A 74 -13.37 -11.82 -2.03
CA PHE A 74 -13.40 -12.83 -3.09
C PHE A 74 -12.00 -13.23 -3.56
N VAL A 75 -11.10 -12.27 -3.78
CA VAL A 75 -9.70 -12.54 -4.14
C VAL A 75 -8.98 -13.33 -3.04
N LEU A 76 -9.18 -12.95 -1.78
CA LEU A 76 -8.54 -13.63 -0.64
C LEU A 76 -9.00 -15.10 -0.53
N ILE A 77 -10.30 -15.35 -0.62
CA ILE A 77 -10.86 -16.70 -0.60
C ILE A 77 -10.36 -17.50 -1.81
N GLY A 78 -10.35 -16.90 -3.00
CA GLY A 78 -9.84 -17.53 -4.21
C GLY A 78 -8.37 -17.94 -4.10
N LEU A 79 -7.51 -17.04 -3.57
CA LEU A 79 -6.11 -17.35 -3.30
C LEU A 79 -5.96 -18.51 -2.32
N TYR A 80 -6.71 -18.51 -1.22
CA TYR A 80 -6.65 -19.58 -0.22
C TYR A 80 -7.07 -20.94 -0.78
N ILE A 81 -8.15 -20.96 -1.55
CA ILE A 81 -8.61 -22.19 -2.23
C ILE A 81 -7.52 -22.69 -3.18
N LEU A 82 -6.90 -21.79 -3.96
CA LEU A 82 -5.88 -22.16 -4.92
C LEU A 82 -4.60 -22.69 -4.25
N ILE A 83 -4.23 -22.15 -3.08
CA ILE A 83 -3.13 -22.68 -2.26
C ILE A 83 -3.48 -24.06 -1.70
N ILE A 84 -4.66 -24.23 -1.10
CA ILE A 84 -5.06 -25.49 -0.44
C ILE A 84 -5.27 -26.62 -1.45
N THR A 85 -5.86 -26.32 -2.60
CA THR A 85 -6.14 -27.32 -3.64
C THR A 85 -4.90 -27.76 -4.40
N GLU A 86 -3.76 -27.07 -4.22
CA GLU A 86 -2.45 -27.35 -4.82
C GLU A 86 -2.47 -27.58 -6.35
N VAL A 87 -3.53 -27.12 -7.03
CA VAL A 87 -3.71 -27.27 -8.48
C VAL A 87 -2.63 -26.51 -9.25
N VAL A 88 -2.08 -25.46 -8.64
CA VAL A 88 -1.05 -24.58 -9.21
C VAL A 88 0.04 -24.34 -8.17
N HIS A 89 1.28 -24.15 -8.61
CA HIS A 89 2.38 -23.82 -7.69
C HIS A 89 2.06 -22.58 -6.86
N LYS A 90 2.35 -22.64 -5.55
CA LYS A 90 2.15 -21.54 -4.58
C LYS A 90 2.71 -20.17 -5.02
N SER A 91 3.75 -20.17 -5.86
CA SER A 91 4.31 -18.94 -6.44
C SER A 91 3.41 -18.32 -7.51
N ILE A 92 2.90 -19.13 -8.45
CA ILE A 92 2.00 -18.69 -9.51
C ILE A 92 0.68 -18.21 -8.91
N ALA A 93 0.17 -18.95 -7.91
CA ALA A 93 -0.98 -18.58 -7.09
C ALA A 93 -0.86 -17.15 -6.55
N ALA A 94 0.25 -16.85 -5.88
CA ALA A 94 0.51 -15.56 -5.27
C ALA A 94 0.63 -14.44 -6.30
N ILE A 95 1.32 -14.67 -7.43
CA ILE A 95 1.46 -13.67 -8.50
C ILE A 95 0.12 -13.33 -9.15
N LEU A 96 -0.73 -14.33 -9.39
CA LEU A 96 -2.07 -14.12 -9.94
C LEU A 96 -2.93 -13.31 -8.97
N ALA A 97 -2.95 -13.67 -7.69
CA ALA A 97 -3.72 -12.93 -6.68
C ALA A 97 -3.22 -11.49 -6.50
N ALA A 98 -1.90 -11.27 -6.47
CA ALA A 98 -1.32 -9.93 -6.39
C ALA A 98 -1.71 -9.07 -7.61
N THR A 99 -1.59 -9.64 -8.81
CA THR A 99 -1.96 -8.96 -10.06
C THR A 99 -3.46 -8.66 -10.11
N MET A 100 -4.30 -9.61 -9.68
CA MET A 100 -5.75 -9.44 -9.61
C MET A 100 -6.14 -8.35 -8.60
N SER A 101 -5.50 -8.31 -7.44
CA SER A 101 -5.73 -7.28 -6.42
C SER A 101 -5.40 -5.88 -6.95
N ILE A 102 -4.24 -5.72 -7.61
CA ILE A 102 -3.84 -4.44 -8.23
C ILE A 102 -4.79 -4.07 -9.37
N SER A 103 -5.20 -5.05 -10.19
CA SER A 103 -6.13 -4.82 -11.28
C SER A 103 -7.50 -4.36 -10.79
N ILE A 104 -7.99 -4.88 -9.67
CA ILE A 104 -9.23 -4.43 -9.04
C ILE A 104 -9.07 -2.99 -8.55
N LEU A 105 -8.01 -2.67 -7.81
CA LEU A 105 -7.73 -1.27 -7.41
C LEU A 105 -7.72 -0.31 -8.61
N ALA A 106 -7.05 -0.70 -9.71
CA ALA A 106 -7.00 0.09 -10.93
C ALA A 106 -8.37 0.28 -11.61
N LEU A 107 -9.29 -0.69 -11.48
CA LEU A 107 -10.67 -0.58 -11.97
C LEU A 107 -11.55 0.33 -11.10
N LEU A 108 -11.23 0.47 -9.81
CA LEU A 108 -11.90 1.40 -8.89
C LEU A 108 -11.25 2.79 -8.86
N ASP A 109 -10.42 3.11 -9.87
CA ASP A 109 -9.68 4.37 -10.08
C ASP A 109 -8.68 4.76 -8.98
N GLU A 110 -8.55 3.95 -7.93
CA GLU A 110 -7.62 4.14 -6.82
C GLU A 110 -6.27 3.49 -7.18
N ARG A 111 -5.47 4.20 -7.98
CA ARG A 111 -4.14 3.73 -8.41
C ARG A 111 -3.11 4.00 -7.32
N PRO A 112 -2.57 2.97 -6.65
CA PRO A 112 -1.58 3.17 -5.60
C PRO A 112 -0.29 3.71 -6.20
N THR A 113 0.33 4.65 -5.49
CA THR A 113 1.65 5.17 -5.84
C THR A 113 2.72 4.10 -5.58
N LYS A 114 3.85 4.17 -6.30
CA LYS A 114 4.96 3.22 -6.12
C LYS A 114 5.46 3.14 -4.68
N ASP A 115 5.44 4.26 -3.97
CA ASP A 115 5.87 4.36 -2.58
C ASP A 115 4.86 3.73 -1.61
N GLU A 116 3.56 3.75 -1.95
CA GLU A 116 2.53 3.04 -1.16
C GLU A 116 2.64 1.53 -1.34
N LEU A 117 2.88 1.08 -2.58
CA LEU A 117 3.08 -0.34 -2.89
C LEU A 117 4.28 -0.93 -2.14
N SER A 118 5.38 -0.17 -2.02
CA SER A 118 6.55 -0.61 -1.27
C SER A 118 6.30 -0.62 0.23
N SER A 119 5.49 0.31 0.76
CA SER A 119 5.09 0.30 2.16
C SER A 119 4.24 -0.92 2.55
N TRP A 120 3.52 -1.54 1.61
CA TRP A 120 2.76 -2.76 1.88
C TRP A 120 3.64 -4.02 1.96
N VAL A 121 4.85 -3.98 1.38
CA VAL A 121 5.76 -5.12 1.30
C VAL A 121 6.95 -4.92 2.23
N ASP A 122 7.06 -5.77 3.24
CA ASP A 122 8.22 -5.77 4.13
C ASP A 122 9.40 -6.54 3.49
N ILE A 123 10.32 -5.77 2.90
CA ILE A 123 11.52 -6.31 2.24
C ILE A 123 12.51 -6.90 3.24
N GLU A 124 12.56 -6.39 4.48
CA GLU A 124 13.50 -6.88 5.48
C GLU A 124 13.19 -8.33 5.85
N THR A 125 11.92 -8.62 6.13
CA THR A 125 11.49 -9.99 6.47
C THR A 125 11.52 -10.94 5.28
N LEU A 126 11.16 -10.48 4.08
CA LEU A 126 11.27 -11.28 2.85
C LEU A 126 12.73 -11.67 2.59
N LEU A 127 13.66 -10.71 2.67
CA LEU A 127 15.08 -10.96 2.46
C LEU A 127 15.65 -11.90 3.53
N LEU A 128 15.25 -11.74 4.79
CA LEU A 128 15.67 -12.61 5.88
C LEU A 128 15.25 -14.06 5.63
N LEU A 129 13.97 -14.29 5.32
CA LEU A 129 13.45 -15.63 5.03
C LEU A 129 14.10 -16.24 3.79
N PHE A 130 14.28 -15.43 2.73
CA PHE A 130 14.97 -15.85 1.52
C PHE A 130 16.41 -16.26 1.82
N CYS A 131 17.17 -15.45 2.55
CA CYS A 131 18.55 -15.72 2.90
C CYS A 131 18.67 -16.99 3.77
N MET A 132 17.76 -17.18 4.72
CA MET A 132 17.71 -18.41 5.53
C MET A 132 17.53 -19.65 4.66
N MET A 133 16.59 -19.63 3.72
CA MET A 133 16.41 -20.75 2.80
C MET A 133 17.63 -21.00 1.91
N VAL A 134 18.27 -19.93 1.42
CA VAL A 134 19.47 -20.05 0.56
C VAL A 134 20.67 -20.60 1.33
N ILE A 135 21.00 -20.05 2.50
CA ILE A 135 22.13 -20.51 3.32
C ILE A 135 21.94 -21.98 3.71
N VAL A 136 20.75 -22.35 4.17
CA VAL A 136 20.45 -23.74 4.55
C VAL A 136 20.54 -24.67 3.34
N GLY A 137 20.07 -24.25 2.17
CA GLY A 137 20.21 -25.02 0.93
C GLY A 137 21.68 -25.32 0.59
N ILE A 138 22.53 -24.29 0.59
CA ILE A 138 23.96 -24.43 0.27
C ILE A 138 24.70 -25.30 1.30
N LEU A 139 24.42 -25.11 2.60
CA LEU A 139 25.02 -25.91 3.67
C LEU A 139 24.62 -27.38 3.60
N SER A 140 23.39 -27.66 3.13
CA SER A 140 22.91 -29.02 2.92
C SER A 140 23.56 -29.69 1.71
N GLU A 141 23.76 -28.98 0.60
CA GLU A 141 24.44 -29.54 -0.59
C GLU A 141 25.93 -29.80 -0.35
N THR A 142 26.58 -28.96 0.47
CA THR A 142 28.00 -29.13 0.84
C THR A 142 28.24 -30.21 1.91
N GLY A 143 27.19 -30.78 2.49
CA GLY A 143 27.30 -31.84 3.52
C GLY A 143 27.83 -31.33 4.88
N ILE A 144 27.83 -30.01 5.11
CA ILE A 144 28.30 -29.42 6.36
C ILE A 144 27.43 -29.88 7.53
N PHE A 145 26.12 -30.02 7.33
CA PHE A 145 25.21 -30.54 8.35
C PHE A 145 25.53 -31.98 8.75
N ASP A 146 25.85 -32.84 7.79
CA ASP A 146 26.22 -34.24 8.05
C ASP A 146 27.55 -34.34 8.80
N TYR A 147 28.54 -33.52 8.42
CA TYR A 147 29.83 -33.46 9.10
C TYR A 147 29.69 -32.99 10.55
N LEU A 148 28.89 -31.93 10.78
CA LEU A 148 28.59 -31.43 12.13
C LEU A 148 27.83 -32.46 12.97
N ALA A 149 26.90 -33.21 12.38
CA ALA A 149 26.16 -34.27 13.06
C ALA A 149 27.10 -35.38 13.56
N ILE A 150 28.06 -35.81 12.74
CA ILE A 150 29.06 -36.83 13.13
C ILE A 150 29.99 -36.30 14.23
N ILE A 151 30.43 -35.05 14.15
CA ILE A 151 31.25 -34.43 15.20
C ILE A 151 30.48 -34.36 16.52
N ALA A 152 29.24 -33.85 16.49
CA ALA A 152 28.41 -33.76 17.69
C ALA A 152 28.23 -35.13 18.34
N TYR A 153 27.99 -36.18 17.55
CA TYR A 153 27.90 -37.56 18.05
C TYR A 153 29.22 -38.06 18.68
N LYS A 154 30.37 -37.73 18.07
CA LYS A 154 31.68 -38.09 18.62
C LYS A 154 32.02 -37.35 19.91
N VAL A 155 31.58 -36.10 20.08
CA VAL A 155 31.81 -35.32 21.30
C VAL A 155 30.89 -35.77 22.44
N LEU A 156 29.69 -36.26 22.12
CA LEU A 156 28.72 -36.72 23.12
C LEU A 156 29.03 -38.11 23.69
N LYS A 157 29.96 -38.85 23.09
CA LYS A 157 30.35 -40.20 23.47
C LYS A 157 31.74 -40.22 24.08
#